data_AF-A0A1H3KQD2-F1
#
_entry.id   AF-A0A1H3KQD2-F1
#
_cell.length_a   1.000
_cell.length_b   1.000
_cell.length_c   1.000
_cell.angle_alpha   90.00
_cell.angle_beta   90.00
_cell.angle_gamma   90.00
#
_symmetry.space_group_name_H-M   'P 1'
#
loop_
_entity.id
_entity.type
_entity.pdbx_description
1 polymer ?
#
loop_
_entity_poly.entity_id
_entity_poly.type
_entity_poly.pdbx_seq_one_letter_code
_entity_poly.pdbx_strand_id
1 'polypeptide(L)'
;MISSSLKKVAGALISGGVLVAALGGGMTGCSPAPHRPPAPRMQADPDFLQSPLAVKKVDQVEPVARANASTIEKIDPLKITRPATYRPYQGNQLDLSAYGEALYKDVRLSTNGLSCSHCHEEGNRFAPGFAQPYPHFVAMAKESAGLNRIHLDEMIQLCMIISMAAEPLIWNSRKLAALTFYVKTIQQNFRVNASAIKRSSP
;
A
#
# COMPACT_ATOMS: atom_id res chain seq x y z
N MET A 1 54.54 -7.17 13.56
CA MET A 1 55.47 -6.10 14.01
C MET A 1 55.63 -5.10 12.86
N ILE A 2 56.05 -3.84 13.14
CA ILE A 2 56.05 -2.68 12.21
C ILE A 2 54.59 -2.17 12.01
N SER A 3 54.06 -1.08 12.60
CA SER A 3 54.57 0.25 13.02
C SER A 3 55.12 1.05 11.82
N SER A 4 54.59 2.17 11.32
CA SER A 4 53.96 3.35 11.97
C SER A 4 53.15 4.12 10.86
N SER A 5 52.55 5.31 11.01
CA SER A 5 52.42 6.28 12.12
C SER A 5 51.20 7.20 11.91
N LEU A 6 50.90 8.08 12.89
CA LEU A 6 50.04 9.26 12.76
C LEU A 6 50.78 10.44 12.11
N LYS A 7 50.06 11.28 11.34
CA LYS A 7 50.34 12.74 11.27
C LYS A 7 49.04 13.55 11.23
N LYS A 8 48.75 14.26 12.32
CA LYS A 8 47.80 15.38 12.35
C LYS A 8 48.47 16.59 11.72
N VAL A 9 47.73 17.41 10.97
CA VAL A 9 48.18 18.73 10.54
C VAL A 9 47.23 19.76 11.12
N ALA A 10 47.75 20.58 12.04
CA ALA A 10 47.13 21.83 12.46
C ALA A 10 48.02 22.96 11.96
N GLY A 11 47.44 23.93 11.26
CA GLY A 11 48.10 25.15 10.81
C GLY A 11 47.29 26.34 11.32
N ALA A 12 47.96 27.36 11.87
CA ALA A 12 47.33 28.44 12.63
C ALA A 12 47.34 29.78 11.87
N LEU A 13 46.35 30.61 12.21
CA LEU A 13 46.40 32.07 12.37
C LEU A 13 47.26 32.91 11.38
N ILE A 14 46.60 33.78 10.60
CA ILE A 14 47.04 35.17 10.41
C ILE A 14 45.82 36.10 10.56
N SER A 15 46.02 37.27 11.16
CA SER A 15 45.01 38.28 11.49
C SER A 15 45.08 39.50 10.55
N GLY A 16 43.98 40.25 10.46
CA GLY A 16 43.85 41.52 9.72
C GLY A 16 42.79 41.46 8.60
N GLY A 17 41.89 42.42 8.44
CA GLY A 17 41.66 43.64 9.21
C GLY A 17 41.38 44.85 8.31
N VAL A 18 40.10 45.07 7.94
CA VAL A 18 39.62 46.33 7.34
C VAL A 18 38.22 46.62 7.87
N LEU A 19 38.03 47.80 8.46
CA LEU A 19 36.70 48.37 8.72
C LEU A 19 36.10 48.87 7.40
N VAL A 20 34.83 48.57 7.15
CA VAL A 20 33.95 49.45 6.36
C VAL A 20 32.67 49.66 7.15
N ALA A 21 32.47 50.88 7.65
CA ALA A 21 31.21 51.32 8.20
C ALA A 21 30.38 51.97 7.10
N ALA A 22 29.17 51.45 6.85
CA ALA A 22 28.20 52.09 5.97
C ALA A 22 26.79 51.95 6.57
N LEU A 23 26.27 53.10 6.99
CA LEU A 23 24.93 53.42 7.47
C LEU A 23 23.81 52.73 6.67
N GLY A 24 22.77 52.21 7.35
CA GLY A 24 21.58 51.72 6.66
C GLY A 24 20.43 51.21 7.54
N GLY A 25 19.43 52.09 7.79
CA GLY A 25 18.01 51.74 7.89
C GLY A 25 17.55 50.69 8.90
N GLY A 26 16.96 51.12 10.01
CA GLY A 26 16.25 50.24 10.93
C GLY A 26 14.84 49.82 10.44
N MET A 27 14.54 48.54 10.67
CA MET A 27 13.22 48.00 11.11
C MET A 27 11.93 48.46 10.41
N THR A 28 11.37 47.60 9.55
CA THR A 28 10.20 46.74 9.88
C THR A 28 9.77 45.94 8.65
N GLY A 29 9.68 44.62 8.77
CA GLY A 29 9.19 43.76 7.69
C GLY A 29 8.76 42.41 8.25
N CYS A 30 7.50 42.03 8.03
CA CYS A 30 6.98 40.74 8.48
C CYS A 30 7.72 39.59 7.81
N SER A 31 8.15 38.60 8.59
CA SER A 31 8.69 37.35 8.05
C SER A 31 7.60 36.58 7.29
N PRO A 32 7.76 36.29 5.98
CA PRO A 32 6.89 35.35 5.30
C PRO A 32 7.20 33.93 5.81
N ALA A 33 6.15 33.15 6.06
CA ALA A 33 6.28 31.73 6.39
C ALA A 33 6.94 30.98 5.21
N PRO A 34 7.70 29.89 5.46
CA PRO A 34 8.31 29.11 4.39
C PRO A 34 7.24 28.54 3.48
N HIS A 35 7.34 28.84 2.17
CA HIS A 35 6.45 28.27 1.16
C HIS A 35 6.57 26.74 1.17
N ARG A 36 5.51 26.08 1.66
CA ARG A 36 5.33 24.64 1.49
C ARG A 36 5.20 24.37 -0.02
N PRO A 37 6.03 23.49 -0.62
CA PRO A 37 5.86 23.16 -2.04
C PRO A 37 4.48 22.55 -2.24
N PRO A 38 3.81 22.81 -3.39
CA PRO A 38 2.54 22.18 -3.68
C PRO A 38 2.71 20.66 -3.70
N ALA A 39 1.74 19.94 -3.12
CA ALA A 39 1.71 18.48 -3.22
C ALA A 39 1.78 18.06 -4.70
N PRO A 40 2.48 16.96 -5.04
CA PRO A 40 2.55 16.49 -6.42
C PRO A 40 1.13 16.31 -6.95
N ARG A 41 0.84 17.02 -8.04
CA ARG A 41 -0.48 17.02 -8.67
C ARG A 41 -0.77 15.60 -9.12
N MET A 42 -1.70 14.93 -8.46
CA MET A 42 -2.06 13.54 -8.80
C MET A 42 -2.55 13.50 -10.25
N GLN A 43 -1.67 13.06 -11.14
CA GLN A 43 -2.02 12.82 -12.53
C GLN A 43 -3.04 11.68 -12.54
N ALA A 44 -4.20 11.94 -13.11
CA ALA A 44 -5.22 10.90 -13.25
C ALA A 44 -4.65 9.78 -14.14
N ASP A 45 -4.47 8.58 -13.58
CA ASP A 45 -4.12 7.40 -14.37
C ASP A 45 -5.21 7.21 -15.45
N PRO A 46 -4.85 7.04 -16.74
CA PRO A 46 -5.81 6.90 -17.83
C PRO A 46 -6.71 5.64 -17.67
N ASP A 47 -6.28 4.66 -16.88
CA ASP A 47 -7.04 3.48 -16.42
C ASP A 47 -8.31 3.81 -15.59
N PHE A 48 -8.68 5.09 -15.43
CA PHE A 48 -9.95 5.49 -14.80
C PHE A 48 -11.13 5.60 -15.79
N LEU A 49 -10.88 5.63 -17.11
CA LEU A 49 -11.90 5.98 -18.11
C LEU A 49 -12.45 4.81 -18.95
N GLN A 50 -12.12 3.56 -18.62
CA GLN A 50 -12.56 2.37 -19.37
C GLN A 50 -13.29 1.34 -18.50
N SER A 51 -14.36 1.80 -17.84
CA SER A 51 -15.47 0.95 -17.36
C SER A 51 -16.78 1.73 -17.45
N PRO A 52 -17.75 1.35 -18.31
CA PRO A 52 -19.02 2.05 -18.45
C PRO A 52 -19.97 1.70 -17.29
N LEU A 53 -19.72 2.27 -16.11
CA LEU A 53 -20.65 2.18 -14.98
C LEU A 53 -21.78 3.20 -15.15
N ALA A 54 -22.91 2.72 -15.67
CA ALA A 54 -24.16 3.47 -15.66
C ALA A 54 -24.64 3.64 -14.21
N VAL A 55 -24.42 4.82 -13.64
CA VAL A 55 -24.88 5.18 -12.28
C VAL A 55 -26.41 5.27 -12.29
N LYS A 56 -27.08 4.17 -11.92
CA LYS A 56 -28.47 4.23 -11.48
C LYS A 56 -28.50 4.81 -10.07
N LYS A 57 -29.30 5.87 -9.91
CA LYS A 57 -29.62 6.50 -8.63
C LYS A 57 -30.20 5.45 -7.68
N VAL A 58 -29.54 5.22 -6.54
CA VAL A 58 -30.09 4.42 -5.43
C VAL A 58 -30.87 5.36 -4.53
N ASP A 59 -32.19 5.25 -4.56
CA ASP A 59 -33.04 5.88 -3.56
C ASP A 59 -33.05 5.02 -2.29
N GLN A 60 -32.69 5.66 -1.17
CA GLN A 60 -32.87 5.26 0.25
C GLN A 60 -32.46 3.84 0.66
N VAL A 61 -31.39 3.77 1.47
CA VAL A 61 -30.85 2.53 2.02
C VAL A 61 -31.67 2.08 3.24
N GLU A 62 -32.54 1.08 3.03
CA GLU A 62 -33.15 0.32 4.13
C GLU A 62 -32.06 -0.31 5.03
N PRO A 63 -32.27 -0.41 6.35
CA PRO A 63 -31.27 -0.94 7.26
C PRO A 63 -30.95 -2.40 6.94
N VAL A 64 -29.72 -2.65 6.47
CA VAL A 64 -29.25 -4.00 6.13
C VAL A 64 -29.35 -4.90 7.36
N ALA A 65 -30.34 -5.80 7.34
CA ALA A 65 -30.44 -6.87 8.31
C ALA A 65 -29.12 -7.65 8.33
N ARG A 66 -28.56 -7.86 9.52
CA ARG A 66 -27.40 -8.75 9.72
C ARG A 66 -27.80 -10.16 9.27
N ALA A 67 -27.48 -10.50 8.03
CA ALA A 67 -27.66 -11.83 7.47
C ALA A 67 -26.66 -12.79 8.12
N ASN A 68 -27.05 -13.34 9.28
CA ASN A 68 -26.37 -14.46 9.90
C ASN A 68 -26.68 -15.73 9.09
N ALA A 69 -25.94 -15.96 8.01
CA ALA A 69 -26.00 -17.18 7.21
C ALA A 69 -24.59 -17.66 6.88
N SER A 70 -24.16 -18.77 7.48
CA SER A 70 -22.78 -19.28 7.49
C SER A 70 -22.36 -19.98 6.18
N THR A 71 -22.68 -19.40 5.03
CA THR A 71 -22.27 -19.90 3.71
C THR A 71 -21.39 -18.88 3.02
N ILE A 72 -20.09 -19.21 2.90
CA ILE A 72 -19.16 -18.44 2.08
C ILE A 72 -19.61 -18.49 0.61
N GLU A 73 -19.64 -17.32 -0.04
CA GLU A 73 -20.02 -17.18 -1.45
C GLU A 73 -19.10 -18.01 -2.36
N LYS A 74 -19.73 -18.74 -3.29
CA LYS A 74 -19.05 -19.52 -4.33
C LYS A 74 -18.85 -18.64 -5.56
N ILE A 75 -17.62 -18.58 -6.07
CA ILE A 75 -17.28 -17.83 -7.28
C ILE A 75 -16.66 -18.74 -8.34
N ASP A 76 -16.76 -18.33 -9.60
CA ASP A 76 -15.99 -18.95 -10.68
C ASP A 76 -14.48 -18.71 -10.46
N PRO A 77 -13.64 -19.76 -10.29
CA PRO A 77 -12.20 -19.60 -10.12
C PRO A 77 -11.53 -18.86 -11.28
N LEU A 78 -12.09 -18.88 -12.50
CA LEU A 78 -11.53 -18.17 -13.65
C LEU A 78 -11.53 -16.65 -13.48
N LYS A 79 -12.40 -16.09 -12.61
CA LYS A 79 -12.39 -14.65 -12.28
C LYS A 79 -11.13 -14.23 -11.51
N ILE A 80 -10.53 -15.14 -10.74
CA ILE A 80 -9.41 -14.85 -9.83
C ILE A 80 -8.14 -15.63 -10.13
N THR A 81 -8.16 -16.58 -11.06
CA THR A 81 -6.97 -17.35 -11.46
C THR A 81 -6.15 -16.55 -12.47
N ARG A 82 -4.83 -16.46 -12.26
CA ARG A 82 -3.92 -15.78 -13.20
C ARG A 82 -4.01 -16.42 -14.61
N PRO A 83 -4.15 -15.64 -15.70
CA PRO A 83 -4.02 -16.18 -17.05
C PRO A 83 -2.58 -16.65 -17.30
N ALA A 84 -2.39 -17.65 -18.16
CA ALA A 84 -1.06 -18.21 -18.48
C ALA A 84 -0.07 -17.16 -19.04
N THR A 85 -0.59 -16.10 -19.66
CA THR A 85 0.16 -14.96 -20.20
C THR A 85 0.45 -13.87 -19.16
N TYR A 86 0.05 -14.03 -17.90
CA TYR A 86 0.17 -13.01 -16.86
C TYR A 86 1.60 -12.49 -16.69
N ARG A 87 1.75 -11.15 -16.66
CA ARG A 87 2.99 -10.47 -16.30
C ARG A 87 2.63 -9.29 -15.40
N PRO A 88 3.07 -9.25 -14.12
CA PRO A 88 2.79 -8.13 -13.24
C PRO A 88 3.39 -6.84 -13.83
N TYR A 89 2.62 -5.74 -13.77
CA TYR A 89 3.12 -4.41 -14.11
C TYR A 89 4.41 -4.11 -13.35
N GLN A 90 5.41 -3.58 -14.05
CA GLN A 90 6.70 -3.19 -13.48
C GLN A 90 6.76 -1.67 -13.35
N GLY A 91 7.24 -1.19 -12.21
CA GLY A 91 7.37 0.23 -11.92
C GLY A 91 8.26 0.47 -10.70
N ASN A 92 8.43 1.74 -10.34
CA ASN A 92 9.16 2.12 -9.13
C ASN A 92 8.48 1.54 -7.88
N GLN A 93 9.25 0.84 -7.05
CA GLN A 93 8.72 0.13 -5.87
C GLN A 93 8.19 1.08 -4.78
N LEU A 94 8.77 2.28 -4.63
CA LEU A 94 8.25 3.29 -3.70
C LEU A 94 6.91 3.82 -4.16
N ASP A 95 6.78 4.13 -5.46
CA ASP A 95 5.52 4.59 -6.06
C ASP A 95 4.43 3.51 -6.00
N LEU A 96 4.78 2.24 -6.26
CA LEU A 96 3.88 1.11 -6.13
C LEU A 96 3.44 0.88 -4.67
N SER A 97 4.35 1.05 -3.70
CA SER A 97 4.01 0.96 -2.28
C SER A 97 3.05 2.07 -1.84
N ALA A 98 3.35 3.32 -2.18
CA ALA A 98 2.53 4.48 -1.81
C ALA A 98 1.15 4.44 -2.49
N TYR A 99 1.09 4.05 -3.77
CA TYR A 99 -0.17 3.89 -4.48
C TYR A 99 -0.97 2.69 -3.96
N GLY A 100 -0.31 1.58 -3.63
CA GLY A 100 -0.93 0.40 -3.03
C GLY A 100 -1.52 0.72 -1.65
N GLU A 101 -0.86 1.54 -0.83
CA GLU A 101 -1.38 2.02 0.44
C GLU A 101 -2.63 2.89 0.28
N ALA A 102 -2.63 3.79 -0.71
CA ALA A 102 -3.80 4.62 -1.03
C ALA A 102 -4.99 3.75 -1.46
N LEU A 103 -4.77 2.79 -2.37
CA LEU A 103 -5.77 1.82 -2.84
C LEU A 103 -6.32 0.96 -1.69
N TYR A 104 -5.47 0.49 -0.78
CA TYR A 104 -5.87 -0.33 0.36
C TYR A 104 -6.90 0.37 1.28
N LYS A 105 -6.87 1.71 1.32
CA LYS A 105 -7.78 2.54 2.11
C LYS A 105 -8.96 3.08 1.28
N ASP A 106 -8.92 2.96 -0.04
CA ASP A 106 -9.90 3.57 -0.95
C ASP A 106 -11.22 2.78 -1.03
N VAL A 107 -12.28 3.35 -0.46
CA VAL A 107 -13.63 2.78 -0.49
C VAL A 107 -14.23 2.72 -1.90
N ARG A 108 -13.72 3.49 -2.85
CA ARG A 108 -14.21 3.54 -4.24
C ARG A 108 -13.81 2.30 -5.06
N LEU A 109 -13.01 1.40 -4.48
CA LEU A 109 -12.77 0.06 -5.04
C LEU A 109 -13.97 -0.87 -4.84
N SER A 110 -14.92 -0.53 -3.96
CA SER A 110 -16.11 -1.32 -3.65
C SER A 110 -17.38 -0.69 -4.21
N THR A 111 -18.44 -1.50 -4.33
CA THR A 111 -19.81 -0.98 -4.48
C THR A 111 -20.55 -0.86 -3.15
N ASN A 112 -20.02 -1.47 -2.07
CA ASN A 112 -20.66 -1.53 -0.75
C ASN A 112 -20.04 -0.58 0.30
N GLY A 113 -19.12 0.30 -0.11
CA GLY A 113 -18.49 1.31 0.76
C GLY A 113 -17.31 0.81 1.59
N LEU A 114 -16.90 -0.45 1.45
CA LEU A 114 -15.75 -1.03 2.16
C LEU A 114 -14.42 -0.79 1.44
N SER A 115 -13.32 -0.89 2.19
CA SER A 115 -11.96 -0.94 1.67
C SER A 115 -11.18 -2.02 2.42
N CYS A 116 -9.98 -2.39 1.94
CA CYS A 116 -9.17 -3.44 2.57
C CYS A 116 -8.90 -3.12 4.05
N SER A 117 -8.67 -1.85 4.39
CA SER A 117 -8.41 -1.40 5.76
C SER A 117 -9.60 -1.53 6.73
N HIS A 118 -10.84 -1.68 6.25
CA HIS A 118 -12.00 -1.88 7.14
C HIS A 118 -11.95 -3.26 7.82
N CYS A 119 -11.54 -4.29 7.09
CA CYS A 119 -11.37 -5.64 7.65
C CYS A 119 -9.95 -5.85 8.19
N HIS A 120 -8.93 -5.38 7.45
CA HIS A 120 -7.52 -5.54 7.77
C HIS A 120 -6.91 -4.22 8.28
N GLU A 121 -7.52 -3.67 9.33
CA GLU A 121 -7.11 -2.44 10.01
C GLU A 121 -5.62 -2.49 10.39
N GLU A 122 -4.89 -1.42 10.05
CA GLU A 122 -3.42 -1.28 10.20
C GLU A 122 -2.57 -2.43 9.61
N GLY A 123 -3.17 -3.30 8.78
CA GLY A 123 -2.52 -4.52 8.32
C GLY A 123 -2.41 -5.63 9.38
N ASN A 124 -3.14 -5.52 10.50
CA ASN A 124 -2.95 -6.33 11.71
C ASN A 124 -4.01 -7.42 11.94
N ARG A 125 -5.03 -7.54 11.08
CA ARG A 125 -6.09 -8.56 11.18
C ARG A 125 -6.03 -9.62 10.07
N PHE A 126 -4.87 -10.25 9.90
CA PHE A 126 -4.72 -11.41 9.02
C PHE A 126 -4.67 -12.72 9.82
N ALA A 127 -5.18 -13.80 9.24
CA ALA A 127 -5.03 -15.14 9.81
C ALA A 127 -3.53 -15.52 9.88
N PRO A 128 -3.07 -16.33 10.87
CA PRO A 128 -1.66 -16.69 11.01
C PRO A 128 -1.01 -17.29 9.75
N GLY A 129 -1.80 -17.98 8.91
CA GLY A 129 -1.36 -18.50 7.62
C GLY A 129 -0.83 -17.44 6.65
N PHE A 130 -1.25 -16.18 6.77
CA PHE A 130 -0.74 -15.06 5.97
C PHE A 130 0.79 -14.89 6.09
N ALA A 131 1.42 -15.35 7.17
CA ALA A 131 2.87 -15.38 7.29
C ALA A 131 3.59 -16.33 6.29
N GLN A 132 2.86 -17.24 5.63
CA GLN A 132 3.44 -18.21 4.69
C GLN A 132 3.73 -17.57 3.32
N PRO A 133 4.89 -17.85 2.68
CA PRO A 133 5.16 -17.41 1.32
C PRO A 133 4.06 -17.85 0.35
N TYR A 134 3.58 -16.92 -0.49
CA TYR A 134 2.64 -17.24 -1.56
C TYR A 134 3.36 -17.88 -2.77
N PRO A 135 2.71 -18.81 -3.50
CA PRO A 135 1.36 -19.30 -3.29
C PRO A 135 1.29 -20.34 -2.16
N HIS A 136 0.21 -20.31 -1.36
CA HIS A 136 -0.04 -21.31 -0.31
C HIS A 136 -1.54 -21.66 -0.20
N PHE A 137 -1.90 -22.61 0.66
CA PHE A 137 -3.30 -23.00 0.89
C PHE A 137 -4.02 -21.98 1.78
N VAL A 138 -5.18 -21.49 1.34
CA VAL A 138 -6.05 -20.63 2.15
C VAL A 138 -7.45 -21.25 2.15
N ALA A 139 -8.03 -21.48 3.33
CA ALA A 139 -9.34 -22.11 3.49
C ALA A 139 -10.44 -21.38 2.68
N MET A 140 -10.51 -20.05 2.81
CA MET A 140 -11.40 -19.19 2.03
C MET A 140 -11.25 -19.36 0.51
N ALA A 141 -10.03 -19.51 -0.02
CA ALA A 141 -9.82 -19.76 -1.45
C ALA A 141 -10.30 -21.15 -1.89
N LYS A 142 -10.12 -22.16 -1.02
CA LYS A 142 -10.64 -23.50 -1.24
C LYS A 142 -12.17 -23.54 -1.18
N GLU A 143 -12.75 -22.78 -0.25
CA GLU A 143 -14.18 -22.75 0.02
C GLU A 143 -14.94 -21.93 -1.03
N SER A 144 -14.49 -20.71 -1.37
CA SER A 144 -15.14 -19.88 -2.39
C SER A 144 -14.91 -20.38 -3.82
N ALA A 145 -13.66 -20.71 -4.17
CA ALA A 145 -13.24 -20.90 -5.57
C ALA A 145 -12.69 -22.31 -5.85
N GLY A 146 -12.67 -23.22 -4.88
CA GLY A 146 -12.15 -24.58 -5.05
C GLY A 146 -10.61 -24.69 -5.10
N LEU A 147 -9.88 -23.57 -5.03
CA LEU A 147 -8.44 -23.49 -5.23
C LEU A 147 -7.65 -24.12 -4.06
N ASN A 148 -6.78 -25.09 -4.37
CA ASN A 148 -5.93 -25.76 -3.37
C ASN A 148 -4.69 -24.94 -2.99
N ARG A 149 -4.30 -24.00 -3.85
CA ARG A 149 -3.26 -22.99 -3.60
C ARG A 149 -3.72 -21.72 -4.29
N ILE A 150 -3.39 -20.57 -3.71
CA ILE A 150 -3.69 -19.25 -4.26
C ILE A 150 -2.45 -18.37 -4.18
N HIS A 151 -2.23 -17.49 -5.16
CA HIS A 151 -1.22 -16.43 -5.12
C HIS A 151 -1.75 -15.19 -4.37
N LEU A 152 -0.88 -14.21 -4.09
CA LEU A 152 -1.24 -13.05 -3.27
C LEU A 152 -2.22 -12.10 -3.99
N ASP A 153 -1.97 -11.82 -5.27
CA ASP A 153 -2.87 -11.07 -6.15
C ASP A 153 -4.21 -11.78 -6.34
N GLU A 154 -4.21 -13.09 -6.59
CA GLU A 154 -5.42 -13.91 -6.66
C GLU A 154 -6.24 -13.83 -5.35
N MET A 155 -5.57 -13.83 -4.19
CA MET A 155 -6.22 -13.68 -2.87
C MET A 155 -6.80 -12.27 -2.67
N ILE A 156 -6.12 -11.23 -3.15
CA ILE A 156 -6.62 -9.85 -3.14
C ILE A 156 -7.89 -9.76 -4.00
N GLN A 157 -7.87 -10.33 -5.21
CA GLN A 157 -9.02 -10.38 -6.12
C GLN A 157 -10.20 -11.12 -5.48
N LEU A 158 -9.93 -12.24 -4.78
CA LEU A 158 -10.94 -13.00 -4.04
C LEU A 158 -11.62 -12.13 -2.97
N CYS A 159 -10.85 -11.48 -2.10
CA CYS A 159 -11.37 -10.59 -1.06
C CYS A 159 -12.21 -9.43 -1.66
N MET A 160 -11.79 -8.89 -2.80
CA MET A 160 -12.53 -7.83 -3.50
C MET A 160 -13.94 -8.30 -3.91
N ILE A 161 -14.05 -9.49 -4.50
CA ILE A 161 -15.36 -10.04 -4.91
C ILE A 161 -16.23 -10.31 -3.67
N ILE A 162 -15.79 -11.20 -2.78
CA ILE A 162 -16.65 -11.81 -1.74
C ILE A 162 -16.94 -10.90 -0.54
N SER A 163 -16.14 -9.84 -0.34
CA SER A 163 -16.28 -8.94 0.82
C SER A 163 -16.53 -7.49 0.42
N MET A 164 -15.94 -7.02 -0.68
CA MET A 164 -16.07 -5.62 -1.13
C MET A 164 -17.11 -5.44 -2.26
N ALA A 165 -17.80 -6.51 -2.69
CA ALA A 165 -18.74 -6.48 -3.80
C ALA A 165 -18.15 -5.74 -5.02
N ALA A 166 -16.91 -6.08 -5.34
CA ALA A 166 -16.09 -5.40 -6.34
C ALA A 166 -15.71 -6.35 -7.49
N GLU A 167 -15.61 -5.79 -8.69
CA GLU A 167 -15.06 -6.53 -9.83
C GLU A 167 -13.54 -6.72 -9.68
N PRO A 168 -12.96 -7.82 -10.20
CA PRO A 168 -11.52 -8.00 -10.28
C PRO A 168 -10.80 -6.83 -10.97
N LEU A 169 -9.63 -6.48 -10.46
CA LEU A 169 -8.71 -5.59 -11.14
C LEU A 169 -8.11 -6.30 -12.37
N ILE A 170 -7.90 -5.51 -13.43
CA ILE A 170 -7.22 -5.97 -14.65
C ILE A 170 -5.84 -6.50 -14.28
N TRP A 171 -5.54 -7.74 -14.68
CA TRP A 171 -4.35 -8.49 -14.28
C TRP A 171 -3.04 -7.69 -14.41
N ASN A 172 -2.77 -7.15 -15.59
CA ASN A 172 -1.52 -6.44 -15.87
C ASN A 172 -1.60 -4.93 -15.51
N SER A 173 -2.58 -4.50 -14.70
CA SER A 173 -2.74 -3.08 -14.32
C SER A 173 -1.75 -2.62 -13.27
N ARG A 174 -1.48 -1.31 -13.27
CA ARG A 174 -0.75 -0.62 -12.20
C ARG A 174 -1.44 -0.80 -10.83
N LYS A 175 -2.78 -0.78 -10.81
CA LYS A 175 -3.60 -0.96 -9.59
C LYS A 175 -3.35 -2.31 -8.91
N LEU A 176 -3.48 -3.42 -9.63
CA LEU A 176 -3.28 -4.75 -9.05
C LEU A 176 -1.82 -4.95 -8.61
N ALA A 177 -0.85 -4.49 -9.40
CA ALA A 177 0.56 -4.58 -9.03
C ALA A 177 0.90 -3.75 -7.78
N ALA A 178 0.38 -2.52 -7.67
CA ALA A 178 0.59 -1.66 -6.51
C ALA A 178 -0.04 -2.23 -5.24
N LEU A 179 -1.31 -2.65 -5.31
CA LEU A 179 -2.00 -3.26 -4.17
C LEU A 179 -1.32 -4.57 -3.73
N THR A 180 -0.90 -5.41 -4.69
CA THR A 180 -0.14 -6.64 -4.40
C THR A 180 1.23 -6.35 -3.79
N PHE A 181 1.92 -5.29 -4.26
CA PHE A 181 3.19 -4.87 -3.67
C PHE A 181 3.01 -4.41 -2.23
N TYR A 182 2.03 -3.56 -1.95
CA TYR A 182 1.76 -3.07 -0.60
C TYR A 182 1.31 -4.17 0.37
N VAL A 183 0.41 -5.07 -0.04
CA VAL A 183 0.03 -6.21 0.82
C VAL A 183 1.22 -7.15 1.07
N LYS A 184 2.19 -7.24 0.13
CA LYS A 184 3.44 -7.97 0.34
C LYS A 184 4.36 -7.29 1.38
N THR A 185 4.41 -5.96 1.48
CA THR A 185 5.16 -5.28 2.55
C THR A 185 4.49 -5.49 3.90
N ILE A 186 3.16 -5.44 3.97
CA ILE A 186 2.40 -5.84 5.18
C ILE A 186 2.73 -7.29 5.57
N GLN A 187 2.76 -8.22 4.60
CA GLN A 187 3.12 -9.62 4.84
C GLN A 187 4.53 -9.77 5.43
N GLN A 188 5.51 -9.01 4.92
CA GLN A 188 6.87 -9.03 5.44
C GLN A 188 6.93 -8.57 6.90
N ASN A 189 6.24 -7.47 7.23
CA ASN A 189 6.17 -6.95 8.60
C ASN A 189 5.47 -7.93 9.54
N PHE A 190 4.33 -8.51 9.12
CA PHE A 190 3.60 -9.54 9.86
C PHE A 190 4.49 -10.75 10.20
N ARG A 191 5.32 -11.20 9.24
CA ARG A 191 6.29 -12.30 9.43
C ARG A 191 7.40 -11.96 10.43
N VAL A 192 7.92 -10.74 10.39
CA VAL A 192 8.94 -10.27 11.36
C VAL A 192 8.35 -10.26 12.78
N ASN A 193 7.14 -9.71 12.94
CA ASN A 193 6.44 -9.62 14.22
C ASN A 193 6.09 -11.01 14.78
N ALA A 194 5.53 -11.91 13.97
CA ALA A 194 5.25 -13.29 14.37
C ALA A 194 6.51 -14.05 14.78
N SER A 195 7.63 -13.81 14.08
CA SER A 195 8.93 -14.40 14.42
C SER A 195 9.54 -13.83 15.70
N ALA A 196 9.29 -12.55 16.00
CA ALA A 196 9.71 -11.94 17.26
C ALA A 196 8.94 -12.54 18.45
N ILE A 197 7.61 -12.62 18.35
CA ILE A 197 6.74 -13.22 19.38
C ILE A 197 7.17 -14.66 19.69
N LYS A 198 7.41 -15.49 18.66
CA LYS A 198 7.86 -16.88 18.84
C LYS A 198 9.21 -16.98 19.57
N ARG A 199 10.10 -16.00 19.42
CA ARG A 199 11.41 -15.98 20.12
C ARG A 199 11.33 -15.45 21.55
N SER A 200 10.27 -14.72 21.91
CA SER A 200 10.03 -14.21 23.25
C SER A 200 9.13 -15.11 24.11
N SER A 201 8.61 -16.21 23.55
CA SER A 201 7.92 -17.25 24.31
C SER A 201 8.95 -18.20 24.95
N PRO A 202 8.93 -18.41 26.29
CA PRO A 202 9.84 -19.32 26.98
C PRO A 202 9.55 -20.80 26.70
#